data_AF-A0A1X7U5M8-F1
#
_entry.id   AF-A0A1X7U5M8-F1
#
_cell.length_a   1.000
_cell.length_b   1.000
_cell.length_c   1.000
_cell.angle_alpha   90.00
_cell.angle_beta   90.00
_cell.angle_gamma   90.00
#
_symmetry.space_group_name_H-M   'P 1'
#
loop_
_entity.id
_entity.type
_entity.pdbx_description
1 polymer ?
#
loop_
_entity_poly.entity_id
_entity_poly.type
_entity_poly.pdbx_seq_one_letter_code
_entity_poly.pdbx_strand_id
1 'polypeptide(L)' 'MILSTEYKEKMIALVVGKAHCVKSWGDSFRKAYAHLGDIRNLLPTSVNIMAFTTTTDTYKTVCQRLSLKDPVVIGCPPN' A
#
# COMPACT_ATOMS: atom_id res chain seq x y z
N MET A 1 -3.68 -5.67 -18.64
CA MET A 1 -4.68 -5.02 -17.77
C MET A 1 -4.08 -3.84 -17.01
N ILE A 2 -3.15 -4.00 -16.04
CA ILE A 2 -2.44 -2.84 -15.45
C ILE A 2 -1.20 -2.40 -16.23
N LEU A 3 -0.64 -3.30 -17.03
CA LEU A 3 0.58 -3.05 -17.80
C LEU A 3 0.32 -2.36 -19.13
N SER A 4 -0.94 -2.22 -19.56
CA SER A 4 -1.25 -1.57 -20.84
C SER A 4 -1.02 -0.07 -20.75
N THR A 5 -0.68 0.52 -21.90
CA THR A 5 -0.39 1.94 -22.01
C THR A 5 -1.58 2.78 -21.55
N GLU A 6 -2.78 2.43 -21.99
CA GLU A 6 -4.00 3.17 -21.68
C GLU A 6 -4.30 3.20 -20.18
N TYR A 7 -3.97 2.11 -19.47
CA TYR A 7 -4.19 2.04 -18.03
C TYR A 7 -3.14 2.86 -17.28
N LYS A 8 -1.87 2.78 -17.68
CA LYS A 8 -0.78 3.57 -17.08
C LYS A 8 -1.00 5.08 -17.25
N GLU A 9 -1.52 5.51 -18.40
CA GLU A 9 -1.80 6.92 -18.68
C GLU A 9 -2.99 7.47 -17.89
N LYS A 10 -4.00 6.63 -17.62
CA LYS A 10 -5.25 7.07 -16.97
C LYS A 10 -5.30 6.80 -15.46
N MET A 11 -4.39 5.99 -14.93
CA MET A 11 -4.38 5.63 -13.52
C MET A 11 -3.82 6.78 -12.67
N ILE A 12 -4.60 7.21 -11.67
CA ILE A 12 -4.25 8.36 -10.82
C ILE A 12 -3.73 7.90 -9.45
N ALA A 13 -4.32 6.83 -8.91
CA ALA A 13 -3.96 6.31 -7.60
C ALA A 13 -4.19 4.81 -7.45
N LEU A 14 -3.41 4.20 -6.56
CA LEU A 14 -3.68 2.90 -5.96
C LEU A 14 -4.10 3.10 -4.51
N VAL A 15 -5.29 2.62 -4.14
CA VAL A 15 -5.83 2.74 -2.79
C VAL A 15 -5.89 1.37 -2.13
N VAL A 16 -5.19 1.22 -1.00
CA VAL A 16 -5.16 -0.02 -0.21
C VAL A 16 -5.96 0.18 1.08
N GLY A 17 -7.16 -0.37 1.12
CA GLY A 17 -7.95 -0.46 2.35
C GLY A 17 -7.45 -1.58 3.26
N LYS A 18 -7.76 -1.50 4.56
CA LYS A 18 -7.34 -2.49 5.58
C LYS A 18 -5.84 -2.79 5.54
N ALA A 19 -5.03 -1.75 5.34
CA ALA A 19 -3.62 -1.89 5.02
C ALA A 19 -2.81 -2.66 6.07
N HIS A 20 -3.25 -2.71 7.34
CA HIS A 20 -2.65 -3.56 8.37
C HIS A 20 -2.55 -5.05 7.98
N CYS A 21 -3.35 -5.53 7.00
CA CYS A 21 -3.27 -6.90 6.50
C CYS A 21 -1.92 -7.25 5.84
N VAL A 22 -1.07 -6.27 5.51
CA VAL A 22 0.31 -6.52 5.04
C VAL A 22 1.20 -7.12 6.13
N LYS A 23 0.82 -6.96 7.41
CA LYS A 23 1.42 -7.66 8.55
C LYS A 23 0.69 -9.00 8.68
N SER A 24 1.35 -10.09 8.32
CA SER A 24 0.80 -11.44 8.50
C SER A 24 0.63 -11.75 9.98
N TRP A 25 -0.57 -12.12 10.39
CA TRP A 25 -0.82 -12.73 11.70
C TRP A 25 -0.83 -14.25 11.48
N GLY A 26 0.33 -14.89 11.63
CA GLY A 26 0.50 -16.32 11.36
C GLY A 26 0.35 -16.71 9.87
N ASP A 27 0.21 -18.02 9.63
CA ASP A 27 0.37 -18.63 8.29
C ASP A 27 -0.83 -18.46 7.32
N SER A 28 -1.90 -17.77 7.71
CA SER A 28 -3.17 -17.79 6.96
C SER A 28 -3.77 -16.41 6.63
N PHE A 29 -3.30 -15.32 7.23
CA PHE A 29 -3.97 -14.02 7.01
C PHE A 29 -3.50 -13.32 5.73
N ARG A 30 -4.32 -13.43 4.67
CA ARG A 30 -4.27 -12.67 3.40
C ARG A 30 -2.86 -12.46 2.82
N LYS A 31 -2.12 -13.54 2.56
CA LYS A 31 -0.78 -13.53 1.93
C LYS A 31 -0.65 -12.62 0.71
N ALA A 32 -1.73 -12.46 -0.07
CA ALA A 32 -1.77 -11.54 -1.21
C ALA A 32 -1.40 -10.09 -0.85
N TYR A 33 -1.69 -9.61 0.37
CA TYR A 33 -1.32 -8.26 0.80
C TYR A 33 0.20 -8.05 0.88
N ALA A 34 0.96 -9.11 1.16
CA ALA A 34 2.43 -9.02 1.22
C ALA A 34 3.06 -8.66 -0.14
N HIS A 35 2.36 -8.95 -1.24
CA HIS A 35 2.81 -8.68 -2.61
C HIS A 35 2.32 -7.34 -3.17
N LEU A 36 1.50 -6.59 -2.44
CA LEU A 36 1.01 -5.29 -2.92
C LEU A 36 2.13 -4.27 -3.09
N GLY A 37 3.23 -4.39 -2.34
CA GLY A 37 4.42 -3.56 -2.52
C GLY A 37 5.10 -3.76 -3.86
N ASP A 38 5.01 -4.96 -4.45
CA ASP A 38 5.64 -5.29 -5.74
C ASP A 38 5.00 -4.49 -6.88
N ILE A 39 3.71 -4.13 -6.73
CA ILE A 39 2.96 -3.32 -7.70
C ILE A 39 3.60 -1.95 -7.87
N ARG A 40 4.25 -1.38 -6.84
CA ARG A 40 4.90 -0.06 -6.93
C ARG A 40 5.88 0.04 -8.09
N ASN A 41 6.60 -1.04 -8.40
CA ASN A 41 7.57 -1.07 -9.51
C ASN A 41 6.91 -1.14 -10.90
N LEU A 42 5.64 -1.52 -10.95
CA LEU A 42 4.86 -1.63 -12.20
C LEU A 42 4.12 -0.34 -12.56
N LEU A 43 3.93 0.54 -11.58
CA LEU A 43 3.17 1.78 -11.72
C LEU A 43 4.08 2.95 -12.13
N PRO A 44 3.57 3.89 -12.95
CA PRO A 44 4.23 5.17 -13.18
C PRO A 44 4.50 5.91 -11.87
N THR A 45 5.58 6.68 -11.84
CA THR A 45 5.95 7.49 -10.66
C THR A 45 4.93 8.56 -10.31
N SER A 46 4.12 8.99 -11.28
CA SER A 46 3.00 9.93 -11.09
C SER A 46 1.83 9.34 -10.31
N VAL A 47 1.73 8.01 -10.18
CA VAL A 47 0.63 7.37 -9.45
C VAL A 47 0.86 7.45 -7.95
N ASN A 48 -0.13 8.01 -7.26
CA ASN A 48 -0.15 8.07 -5.81
C ASN A 48 -0.56 6.72 -5.20
N ILE A 49 0.08 6.33 -4.09
CA ILE A 49 -0.34 5.16 -3.31
C ILE A 49 -0.85 5.65 -1.96
N MET A 50 -2.09 5.31 -1.64
CA MET A 50 -2.74 5.67 -0.38
C MET A 50 -3.13 4.39 0.37
N ALA A 51 -2.89 4.40 1.68
CA ALA A 51 -3.16 3.24 2.54
C ALA A 51 -4.04 3.67 3.71
N PHE A 52 -5.13 2.94 3.93
CA PHE A 52 -6.10 3.21 4.99
C PHE A 52 -6.17 2.03 5.96
N THR A 53 -6.03 2.31 7.26
CA THR A 53 -6.08 1.31 8.31
C THR A 53 -6.74 1.85 9.56
N THR A 54 -7.36 0.96 10.33
CA THR A 54 -7.94 1.26 11.65
C THR A 54 -6.93 1.05 12.78
N THR A 55 -5.82 0.37 12.52
CA THR A 55 -4.83 -0.02 13.54
C THR A 55 -3.58 0.85 13.41
N THR A 56 -3.30 1.64 14.44
CA THR A 56 -2.21 2.63 14.43
C THR A 56 -0.83 2.01 14.63
N ASP A 57 -0.70 0.92 15.38
CA ASP A 57 0.57 0.22 15.64
C ASP A 57 1.28 -0.31 14.38
N THR A 58 0.52 -0.53 13.30
CA THR A 58 1.04 -1.13 12.06
C THR A 58 1.52 -0.12 11.02
N TYR A 59 1.40 1.20 11.25
CA TYR A 59 1.63 2.21 10.20
C TYR A 59 3.03 2.13 9.58
N LYS A 60 4.07 1.91 10.39
CA LYS A 60 5.46 1.78 9.92
C LYS A 60 5.62 0.57 9.00
N THR A 61 5.07 -0.58 9.40
CA THR A 61 5.07 -1.80 8.60
C THR A 61 4.31 -1.61 7.31
N VAL A 62 3.17 -0.90 7.34
CA VAL A 62 2.39 -0.56 6.15
C VAL A 62 3.22 0.27 5.17
N CYS A 63 3.85 1.33 5.65
CA CYS A 63 4.68 2.20 4.81
C CYS A 63 5.82 1.41 4.15
N GLN A 64 6.49 0.56 4.92
CA GLN A 64 7.59 -0.27 4.43
C GLN A 64 7.12 -1.33 3.41
N ARG A 65 6.08 -2.10 3.73
CA ARG A 65 5.61 -3.23 2.91
C ARG A 65 4.93 -2.79 1.62
N LEU A 66 4.33 -1.60 1.59
CA LEU A 66 3.75 -1.02 0.38
C LEU A 66 4.74 -0.18 -0.42
N SER A 67 6.02 -0.13 -0.02
CA SER A 67 7.05 0.67 -0.69
C SER A 67 6.64 2.14 -0.88
N LEU A 68 6.01 2.73 0.15
CA LEU A 68 5.60 4.13 0.13
C LEU A 68 6.86 5.01 0.16
N LYS A 69 6.90 6.01 -0.73
CA LYS A 69 8.02 6.97 -0.81
C LYS A 69 7.57 8.25 -0.12
N ASP A 70 8.29 8.65 0.92
CA ASP A 70 8.03 9.85 1.73
C ASP A 70 6.53 10.08 2.07
N PRO A 71 5.88 9.11 2.75
CA PRO A 71 4.44 9.18 2.98
C PRO A 71 4.08 10.26 4.01
N VAL A 72 3.07 11.06 3.69
CA VAL A 72 2.38 11.89 4.69
C VAL A 72 1.51 10.99 5.56
N VAL A 73 1.82 10.91 6.84
CA VAL A 73 1.06 10.11 7.82
C VAL A 73 0.05 11.01 8.53
N ILE A 74 -1.24 10.73 8.32
CA ILE A 74 -2.35 11.46 8.93
C ILE A 74 -3.07 10.51 9.89
N GLY A 75 -3.10 10.86 11.18
CA GLY A 75 -3.74 10.05 12.22
C GLY A 75 -3.06 10.23 13.58
N CYS A 76 -3.65 9.62 14.61
CA CYS A 76 -3.12 9.74 15.97
C CYS A 76 -1.86 8.86 16.11
N PRO A 77 -0.68 9.41 16.43
CA PRO A 77 0.49 8.59 16.68
C PRO A 77 0.23 7.73 17.94
N PRO A 78 0.59 6.43 17.93
CA PRO A 78 0.71 5.70 19.18
C PRO A 78 1.84 6.36 19.97
N ASN A 79 1.56 6.71 21.23
CA ASN A 79 2.57 7.17 22.20
C ASN A 79 3.81 6.26 22.20
#